data_AF-A0A8T4JXX0-F1
#
_entry.id   AF-A0A8T4JXX0-F1
#
_cell.length_a   1.000
_cell.length_b   1.000
_cell.length_c   1.000
_cell.angle_alpha   90.00
_cell.angle_beta   90.00
_cell.angle_gamma   90.00
#
_symmetry.space_group_name_H-M   'P 1'
#
loop_
_entity.id
_entity.type
_entity.pdbx_description
1 polymer ?
#
loop_
_entity_poly.entity_id
_entity_poly.type
_entity_poly.pdbx_seq_one_letter_code
_entity_poly.pdbx_strand_id
1 'polypeptide(L)' 'MKCFKCGAMMEKGTATSVTDLGNCLVIVRNVPCYKCAECDEIFYTGDVVEHLEKIIDDAKKLLQEISIIDYSKAA' A
#
# COMPACT_ATOMS: atom_id res chain seq x y z
N MET A 1 -13.65 3.37 11.32
CA MET A 1 -14.64 3.32 10.21
C MET A 1 -15.25 1.92 10.16
N LYS A 2 -16.38 1.72 9.49
CA LYS A 2 -16.93 0.36 9.26
C LYS A 2 -16.43 -0.18 7.91
N CYS A 3 -16.20 -1.47 7.84
CA CYS A 3 -15.85 -2.16 6.61
C CYS A 3 -17.03 -2.12 5.64
N PHE A 4 -16.80 -1.69 4.39
CA PHE A 4 -17.84 -1.62 3.36
C PHE A 4 -18.38 -3.00 2.94
N LYS A 5 -17.61 -4.07 3.17
CA LYS A 5 -17.95 -5.44 2.76
C LYS A 5 -18.77 -6.20 3.81
N CYS A 6 -18.36 -6.17 5.07
CA CYS A 6 -19.01 -6.94 6.14
C CYS A 6 -19.62 -6.10 7.27
N GLY A 7 -19.43 -4.77 7.26
CA GLY A 7 -19.97 -3.87 8.28
C GLY A 7 -19.24 -3.87 9.63
N ALA A 8 -18.24 -4.74 9.83
CA ALA A 8 -17.44 -4.82 11.05
C ALA A 8 -16.54 -3.59 11.24
N MET A 9 -15.96 -3.44 12.43
CA MET A 9 -15.03 -2.36 12.72
C MET A 9 -13.73 -2.54 11.94
N MET A 10 -13.15 -1.42 11.51
CA MET A 10 -11.83 -1.38 10.91
C MET A 10 -10.83 -0.76 11.87
N GLU A 11 -9.64 -1.33 11.88
CA GLU A 11 -8.53 -0.96 12.75
C GLU A 11 -7.37 -0.40 11.95
N LYS A 12 -6.59 0.51 12.54
CA LYS A 12 -5.38 1.02 11.89
C LYS A 12 -4.30 -0.07 11.91
N GLY A 13 -3.61 -0.23 10.80
CA GLY A 13 -2.50 -1.16 10.66
C GLY A 13 -1.59 -0.78 9.51
N THR A 14 -0.75 -1.71 9.09
CA THR A 14 0.07 -1.59 7.90
C THR A 14 -0.08 -2.80 7.01
N ALA A 15 0.11 -2.61 5.72
CA ALA A 15 0.08 -3.67 4.71
C ALA A 15 1.27 -3.54 3.76
N THR A 16 1.58 -4.62 3.07
CA THR A 16 2.52 -4.60 1.95
C THR A 16 1.74 -4.45 0.66
N SER A 17 1.98 -3.36 -0.07
CA SER A 17 1.47 -3.18 -1.42
C SER A 17 2.44 -3.81 -2.42
N VAL A 18 1.90 -4.59 -3.36
CA VAL A 18 2.68 -5.19 -4.44
C VAL A 18 2.07 -4.72 -5.75
N THR A 19 2.86 -4.01 -6.55
CA THR A 19 2.43 -3.46 -7.84
C THR A 19 3.32 -4.03 -8.93
N ASP A 20 2.73 -4.74 -9.87
CA ASP A 20 3.38 -5.20 -11.09
C ASP A 20 3.20 -4.15 -12.19
N LEU A 21 4.33 -3.63 -12.69
CA LEU A 21 4.38 -2.64 -13.76
C LEU A 21 4.74 -3.28 -15.12
N GLY A 22 4.72 -4.61 -15.19
CA GLY A 22 5.06 -5.41 -16.36
C GLY A 22 6.57 -5.63 -16.52
N ASN A 23 7.37 -4.57 -16.43
CA ASN A 23 8.84 -4.63 -16.50
C ASN A 23 9.53 -4.48 -15.13
N CYS A 24 8.76 -4.19 -14.08
CA CYS A 24 9.27 -3.91 -12.74
C CYS A 24 8.22 -4.35 -11.71
N LEU A 25 8.63 -5.15 -10.73
CA LEU A 25 7.81 -5.48 -9.57
C LEU A 25 8.17 -4.55 -8.40
N VAL A 26 7.23 -3.70 -7.98
CA VAL A 26 7.41 -2.78 -6.86
C VAL A 26 6.69 -3.31 -5.63
N ILE A 27 7.45 -3.57 -4.57
CA ILE A 27 6.96 -4.05 -3.29
C ILE A 27 7.16 -2.94 -2.25
N VAL A 28 6.07 -2.30 -1.83
CA VAL A 28 6.10 -1.26 -0.80
C VAL A 28 5.60 -1.85 0.51
N ARG A 29 6.50 -1.97 1.50
CA ARG A 29 6.17 -2.49 2.84
C ARG A 29 5.72 -1.39 3.77
N ASN A 30 4.99 -1.76 4.82
CA ASN A 30 4.57 -0.88 5.90
C ASN A 30 3.63 0.27 5.47
N VAL A 31 2.85 0.08 4.40
CA VAL A 31 1.89 1.08 3.93
C VAL A 31 0.75 1.23 4.96
N PRO A 32 0.54 2.41 5.57
CA PRO A 32 -0.51 2.63 6.54
C PRO A 32 -1.89 2.33 5.94
N CYS A 33 -2.72 1.59 6.65
CA CYS A 33 -4.05 1.22 6.15
C CYS A 33 -5.05 1.05 7.28
N TYR A 34 -6.32 0.92 6.90
CA TYR A 34 -7.37 0.38 7.74
C TYR A 34 -7.60 -1.07 7.35
N LYS A 35 -7.48 -1.99 8.30
CA LYS A 35 -7.69 -3.41 8.11
C LYS A 35 -8.95 -3.85 8.86
N CYS A 36 -9.81 -4.64 8.21
CA CYS A 36 -10.95 -5.24 8.87
C CYS A 36 -10.52 -6.48 9.66
N ALA A 37 -10.86 -6.55 10.95
CA ALA A 37 -10.53 -7.68 11.80
C ALA A 37 -11.24 -8.99 11.41
N GLU A 38 -12.39 -8.90 10.73
CA GLU A 38 -13.25 -10.05 10.43
C GLU A 38 -13.03 -10.63 9.03
N CYS A 39 -12.87 -9.78 8.02
CA CYS A 39 -12.80 -10.20 6.61
C CYS A 39 -11.48 -9.87 5.91
N ASP A 40 -10.49 -9.39 6.66
CA ASP A 40 -9.14 -9.04 6.20
C ASP A 40 -9.06 -7.92 5.16
N GLU A 41 -10.19 -7.26 4.86
CA GLU A 41 -10.25 -6.20 3.85
C GLU A 41 -9.40 -4.99 4.24
N ILE A 42 -8.64 -4.47 3.27
CA ILE A 42 -7.68 -3.38 3.46
C ILE A 42 -8.18 -2.13 2.73
N PHE A 43 -8.14 -0.99 3.40
CA PHE A 43 -8.49 0.30 2.84
C PHE A 43 -7.38 1.31 3.09
N TYR A 44 -7.00 2.02 2.03
CA TYR A 44 -6.08 3.14 2.10
C TYR A 44 -6.87 4.45 2.08
N THR A 45 -6.37 5.45 2.80
CA THR A 45 -6.89 6.81 2.70
C THR A 45 -6.32 7.51 1.47
N GLY A 46 -6.98 8.57 1.00
CA GLY A 46 -6.56 9.28 -0.22
C GLY A 46 -5.14 9.83 -0.13
N ASP A 47 -4.73 10.34 1.04
CA ASP A 47 -3.37 10.82 1.30
C ASP A 47 -2.33 9.69 1.22
N VAL A 48 -2.65 8.50 1.71
CA VAL A 48 -1.77 7.32 1.60
C VAL A 48 -1.65 6.87 0.15
N VAL A 49 -2.76 6.86 -0.60
CA VAL A 49 -2.74 6.49 -2.03
C VAL A 49 -1.89 7.48 -2.82
N GLU A 50 -2.06 8.79 -2.61
CA GLU A 50 -1.28 9.81 -3.31
C GLU A 50 0.22 9.66 -3.03
N HIS A 51 0.61 9.36 -1.80
CA HIS A 51 2.01 9.14 -1.45
C HIS A 51 2.55 7.83 -2.02
N LEU A 52 1.76 6.76 -1.98
CA LEU A 52 2.12 5.47 -2.56
C LEU A 52 2.36 5.57 -4.07
N GLU A 53 1.54 6.34 -4.78
CA GLU A 53 1.72 6.63 -6.21
C GLU A 53 3.05 7.34 -6.49
N LYS A 54 3.42 8.34 -5.67
CA LYS A 54 4.72 9.03 -5.79
C LYS A 54 5.90 8.07 -5.61
N ILE A 55 5.83 7.19 -4.60
CA ILE A 55 6.86 6.16 -4.35
C ILE A 55 7.00 5.24 -5.57
N ILE A 56 5.87 4.77 -6.13
CA ILE A 56 5.85 3.89 -7.28
C ILE A 56 6.42 4.60 -8.53
N ASP A 57 6.07 5.87 -8.73
CA ASP A 57 6.58 6.66 -9.86
C ASP A 57 8.08 6.97 -9.76
N ASP A 58 8.61 7.13 -8.55
CA ASP A 58 10.04 7.26 -8.35
C ASP A 58 10.77 5.92 -8.54
N ALA A 59 10.16 4.81 -8.10
CA ALA A 59 10.69 3.47 -8.35
C ALA A 59 10.77 3.15 -9.85
N LYS A 60 9.76 3.56 -10.64
CA LYS A 60 9.75 3.41 -12.11
C LYS A 60 10.98 4.03 -12.77
N LYS A 61 11.45 5.18 -12.28
CA LYS A 61 12.61 5.90 -12.86
C LYS A 61 13.92 5.15 -12.67
N LEU A 62 14.00 4.25 -11.69
CA LEU A 62 15.23 3.51 -11.36
C LEU A 62 15.43 2.25 -12.22
N LEU A 63 14.42 1.83 -13.01
CA LEU A 63 14.50 0.76 -14.03
C LEU A 63 15.15 -0.55 -13.53
N GLN A 64 14.75 -1.03 -12.34
CA GLN A 64 15.17 -2.34 -11.81
C GLN A 64 14.06 -3.38 -11.98
N GLU A 65 14.41 -4.65 -12.16
CA GLU A 65 13.42 -5.73 -12.31
C GLU A 65 12.55 -5.91 -11.04
N ILE A 66 13.12 -5.71 -9.86
CA ILE A 66 12.42 -5.77 -8.57
C ILE A 66 12.88 -4.62 -7.68
N SER A 67 11.94 -3.89 -7.08
CA SER A 67 12.21 -2.81 -6.12
C SER A 67 11.43 -3.01 -4.82
N ILE A 68 12.14 -3.12 -3.70
CA ILE A 68 11.54 -3.25 -2.36
C ILE A 68 11.75 -1.94 -1.60
N ILE A 69 10.65 -1.28 -1.25
CA ILE A 69 10.65 0.04 -0.63
C ILE A 69 9.94 -0.05 0.73
N ASP A 70 10.44 0.66 1.73
CA ASP A 70 9.78 0.81 3.02
C ASP A 70 9.05 2.14 3.03
N TYR A 71 7.72 2.11 3.17
CA TYR A 71 6.88 3.30 3.13
C TYR A 71 7.32 4.35 4.15
N SER A 72 7.70 3.93 5.36
CA SER A 72 8.12 4.84 6.43
C SER A 72 9.46 5.51 6.19
N LYS A 73 10.28 4.99 5.26
CA LYS A 73 11.61 5.53 4.92
C LYS A 73 11.61 6.30 3.60
N ALA A 74 10.58 6.11 2.78
CA ALA A 74 10.39 6.84 1.53
C ALA A 74 9.58 8.15 1.72
N ALA A 75 9.07 8.37 2.94
CA ALA A 75 8.41 9.59 3.39
C ALA A 75 9.37 10.75 3.63
#